data_AF-A0A8J4VQW3-F1
#
_entry.id   AF-A0A8J4VQW3-F1
#
_cell.length_a   1.000
_cell.length_b   1.000
_cell.length_c   1.000
_cell.angle_alpha   90.00
_cell.angle_beta   90.00
_cell.angle_gamma   90.00
#
_symmetry.space_group_name_H-M   'P 1'
#
loop_
_entity.id
_entity.type
_entity.pdbx_description
1 polymer ?
#
loop_
_entity_poly.entity_id
_entity_poly.type
_entity_poly.pdbx_seq_one_letter_code
_entity_poly.pdbx_strand_id
1 'polypeptide(L)'
;MLRHIILTCNLLLSLTQVVPAIVRINEDSVKFMDGTERKFDAIVFATGYKSSANNWLKDYKYALNEVGMPKNPFPAHFKGEKGLYCAGLSKRGLFGVARDAETIADDINKILSARN
;
A
#
# COMPACT_ATOMS: atom_id res chain seq x y z
N MET A 1 5.95 8.85 -4.28
CA MET A 1 6.41 9.32 -5.59
C MET A 1 6.33 8.14 -6.56
N LEU A 2 5.17 7.92 -7.18
CA LEU A 2 4.95 6.93 -8.23
C LEU A 2 4.58 7.72 -9.49
N ARG A 3 5.52 7.86 -10.43
CA ARG A 3 5.39 8.70 -11.62
C ARG A 3 5.00 7.93 -12.90
N HIS A 4 4.66 6.65 -12.81
CA HIS A 4 4.39 5.85 -14.00
C HIS A 4 3.07 5.09 -13.84
N ILE A 5 2.02 5.63 -14.47
CA ILE A 5 0.77 4.90 -14.70
C ILE A 5 1.05 3.96 -15.88
N ILE A 6 0.90 2.66 -15.67
CA ILE A 6 1.03 1.66 -16.72
C ILE A 6 -0.32 1.58 -17.43
N LEU A 7 -0.45 2.27 -18.56
CA LEU A 7 -1.53 2.03 -19.52
C LEU A 7 -1.11 0.85 -20.40
N THR A 8 -1.71 -0.32 -20.20
CA THR A 8 -1.44 -1.49 -21.01
C THR A 8 -2.25 -1.45 -22.30
N CYS A 9 -1.59 -1.61 -23.46
CA CYS A 9 -2.23 -2.16 -24.65
C CYS A 9 -1.33 -3.23 -25.30
N ASN A 10 -1.90 -4.43 -25.38
CA ASN A 10 -1.57 -5.65 -26.10
C ASN A 10 -0.24 -6.40 -25.85
N LEU A 11 -0.42 -7.72 -25.67
CA LEU A 11 0.53 -8.77 -25.33
C LEU A 11 1.67 -8.89 -26.37
N LEU A 12 2.90 -8.53 -25.98
CA LEU A 12 4.20 -9.09 -26.40
C LEU A 12 5.28 -8.10 -25.96
N LEU A 13 6.44 -8.62 -25.52
CA LEU A 13 7.51 -7.93 -24.76
C LEU A 13 8.20 -6.73 -25.46
N SER A 14 7.64 -6.22 -26.57
CA SER A 14 8.08 -5.03 -27.32
C SER A 14 7.08 -3.85 -27.30
N LEU A 15 5.94 -3.93 -26.59
CA LEU A 15 4.82 -2.98 -26.71
C LEU A 15 4.64 -1.97 -25.56
N THR A 16 5.52 -1.93 -24.56
CA THR A 16 5.35 -1.02 -23.41
C THR A 16 6.01 0.35 -23.67
N GLN A 17 5.20 1.39 -23.86
CA GLN A 17 5.67 2.78 -23.92
C GLN A 17 5.52 3.45 -22.55
N VAL A 18 6.61 4.02 -22.03
CA VAL A 18 6.54 4.94 -20.88
C VAL A 18 6.11 6.31 -21.41
N VAL A 19 4.95 6.77 -20.96
CA VAL A 19 4.39 8.09 -21.31
C VAL A 19 4.44 9.03 -20.10
N PRO A 20 4.31 10.36 -20.29
CA PRO A 20 4.25 11.30 -19.18
C PRO A 20 3.04 11.08 -18.25
N ALA A 21 2.98 11.83 -17.15
CA ALA A 21 1.86 11.74 -16.21
C ALA A 21 0.53 12.17 -16.86
N ILE A 22 -0.56 11.53 -16.44
CA ILE A 22 -1.91 11.87 -16.84
C ILE A 22 -2.31 13.22 -16.23
N VAL A 23 -2.87 14.11 -17.04
CA VAL A 23 -3.48 15.37 -16.62
C VAL A 23 -4.99 15.23 -16.50
N ARG A 24 -5.61 14.57 -17.49
CA ARG A 24 -7.06 14.39 -17.57
C ARG A 24 -7.39 13.12 -18.34
N ILE A 25 -8.43 12.43 -17.87
CA ILE A 25 -9.10 11.37 -18.63
C ILE A 25 -10.39 11.99 -19.16
N ASN A 26 -10.56 11.95 -20.47
CA ASN A 26 -11.78 12.37 -21.17
C ASN A 26 -12.62 11.13 -21.51
N GLU A 27 -13.71 11.30 -22.26
CA GLU A 27 -14.63 10.20 -22.61
C GLU A 27 -13.96 9.07 -23.39
N ASP A 28 -13.11 9.39 -24.38
CA ASP A 28 -12.46 8.40 -25.25
C ASP A 28 -10.93 8.56 -25.32
N SER A 29 -10.35 9.44 -24.51
CA SER A 29 -8.94 9.82 -24.58
C SER A 29 -8.31 10.17 -23.23
N VAL A 30 -6.99 10.19 -23.18
CA VAL A 30 -6.19 10.62 -22.03
C VAL A 30 -5.22 11.71 -22.48
N LYS A 31 -5.25 12.84 -21.78
CA LYS A 31 -4.33 13.96 -21.97
C LYS A 31 -3.16 13.86 -21.01
N PHE A 32 -1.94 14.00 -21.53
CA PHE A 32 -0.70 13.90 -20.78
C PHE A 32 -0.06 15.27 -20.53
N MET A 33 0.90 15.30 -19.59
CA MET A 33 1.63 16.52 -19.19
C MET A 33 2.42 17.18 -20.32
N ASP A 34 2.81 16.45 -21.36
CA ASP A 34 3.49 16.99 -22.54
C ASP A 34 2.52 17.60 -23.57
N GLY A 35 1.23 17.66 -23.24
CA GLY A 35 0.18 18.16 -24.12
C GLY A 35 -0.35 17.13 -25.11
N THR A 36 0.26 15.94 -25.21
CA THR A 36 -0.23 14.88 -26.10
C THR A 36 -1.53 14.28 -25.58
N GLU A 37 -2.34 13.78 -26.50
CA GLU A 37 -3.63 13.16 -26.20
C GLU A 37 -3.78 11.88 -27.01
N ARG A 38 -4.19 10.79 -26.36
CA ARG A 38 -4.24 9.45 -26.97
C ARG A 38 -5.47 8.69 -26.53
N LYS A 39 -6.04 7.87 -27.41
CA LYS A 39 -7.18 7.00 -27.11
C LYS A 39 -6.73 5.69 -26.47
N PHE A 40 -7.52 5.18 -25.54
CA PHE A 40 -7.31 3.90 -24.86
C PHE A 40 -8.63 3.18 -24.67
N ASP A 41 -8.67 1.88 -24.93
CA ASP A 41 -9.85 1.05 -24.69
C ASP A 41 -10.07 0.74 -23.19
N ALA A 42 -8.98 0.74 -22.42
CA ALA A 42 -9.00 0.49 -20.98
C ALA A 42 -7.88 1.25 -20.25
N ILE A 43 -8.14 1.60 -18.98
CA ILE A 43 -7.18 2.24 -18.08
C ILE A 43 -7.09 1.41 -16.79
N VAL A 44 -5.88 0.97 -16.43
CA VAL A 44 -5.63 0.21 -15.20
C VAL A 44 -4.81 1.06 -14.24
N PHE A 45 -5.39 1.42 -13.09
CA PHE A 45 -4.67 2.17 -12.05
C PHE A 45 -3.79 1.25 -11.21
N ALA A 46 -2.53 1.13 -11.60
CA ALA A 46 -1.46 0.48 -10.83
C ALA A 46 -0.67 1.49 -9.96
N THR A 47 -1.31 2.57 -9.46
CA THR A 47 -0.66 3.68 -8.74
C THR A 47 -0.37 3.39 -7.26
N GLY A 48 -0.57 2.14 -6.83
CA GLY A 48 -0.45 1.72 -5.44
C GLY A 48 -1.71 2.01 -4.60
N TYR A 49 -1.56 1.87 -3.29
CA TYR A 49 -2.63 1.98 -2.30
C TYR A 49 -2.26 2.98 -1.20
N LYS A 50 -3.26 3.67 -0.64
CA LYS A 50 -3.14 4.52 0.55
C LYS A 50 -4.00 3.93 1.67
N SER A 51 -3.40 3.75 2.85
CA SER A 51 -4.10 3.21 4.02
C SER A 51 -5.26 4.11 4.44
N SER A 52 -6.43 3.49 4.67
CA SER A 52 -7.59 4.14 5.28
C SER A 52 -7.61 4.02 6.80
N ALA A 53 -6.60 3.38 7.41
CA ALA A 53 -6.58 3.06 8.83
C ALA A 53 -6.81 4.28 9.73
N ASN A 54 -6.15 5.40 9.43
CA ASN A 54 -6.27 6.63 10.22
C ASN A 54 -7.66 7.29 10.14
N ASN A 55 -8.50 6.92 9.17
CA ASN A 55 -9.85 7.46 9.05
C ASN A 55 -10.82 6.82 10.06
N TRP A 56 -10.57 5.56 10.46
CA TRP A 56 -11.44 4.83 11.39
C TRP A 56 -10.79 4.59 12.76
N LEU A 57 -9.45 4.53 12.84
CA LEU A 57 -8.72 4.42 14.09
C LEU A 57 -8.34 5.81 14.62
N LYS A 58 -9.13 6.33 15.57
CA LYS A 58 -8.95 7.69 16.12
C LYS A 58 -7.60 7.90 16.81
N ASP A 59 -7.19 6.95 17.65
CA ASP A 59 -5.92 7.00 18.39
C ASP A 59 -4.79 6.26 17.66
N TYR A 60 -4.73 6.42 16.33
CA TYR A 60 -3.81 5.69 15.46
C TYR A 60 -2.35 5.81 15.88
N LYS A 61 -1.95 6.92 16.52
CA LYS A 61 -0.58 7.18 16.96
C LYS A 61 -0.01 6.12 17.91
N TYR A 62 -0.85 5.28 18.52
CA TYR A 62 -0.38 4.14 19.29
C TYR A 62 0.32 3.08 18.44
N ALA A 63 -0.01 2.93 17.15
CA ALA A 63 0.61 1.93 16.28
C ALA A 63 1.00 2.42 14.87
N LEU A 64 0.35 3.45 14.36
CA LEU A 64 0.47 3.94 12.99
C LEU A 64 1.08 5.34 12.92
N ASN A 65 1.72 5.63 11.79
CA ASN A 65 2.20 6.96 11.41
C ASN A 65 1.10 7.75 10.68
N GLU A 66 1.43 8.97 10.28
CA GLU A 66 0.49 9.91 9.63
C GLU A 66 -0.06 9.40 8.28
N VAL A 67 0.57 8.39 7.65
CA VAL A 67 0.09 7.79 6.40
C VAL A 67 -0.63 6.45 6.60
N GLY A 68 -0.96 6.09 7.84
CA GLY A 68 -1.70 4.88 8.19
C GLY A 68 -0.91 3.59 8.05
N MET A 69 0.42 3.67 8.14
CA MET A 69 1.34 2.53 8.13
C MET A 69 2.00 2.37 9.51
N PRO A 70 2.58 1.21 9.85
CA PRO A 70 3.23 1.01 11.15
C PRO A 70 4.23 2.11 11.45
N LYS A 71 4.16 2.69 12.65
CA LYS A 71 5.06 3.77 13.06
C LYS A 71 6.47 3.28 13.35
N ASN A 72 6.59 2.03 13.80
CA ASN A 72 7.86 1.39 14.10
C ASN A 72 8.44 0.74 12.84
N PRO A 73 9.77 0.76 12.64
CA PRO A 73 10.42 0.09 11.53
C PRO A 73 10.50 -1.42 11.76
N PHE A 74 10.66 -2.18 10.67
CA PHE A 74 11.00 -3.60 10.74
C PHE A 74 12.33 -3.80 11.49
N PRO A 75 12.46 -4.83 12.35
CA PRO A 75 11.53 -5.94 12.61
C PRO A 75 10.47 -5.71 13.69
N ALA A 76 10.46 -4.54 14.35
CA ALA A 76 9.54 -4.23 15.45
C ALA A 76 8.23 -3.56 14.98
N HIS A 77 7.99 -3.49 13.67
CA HIS A 77 6.84 -2.81 13.06
C HIS A 77 5.49 -3.38 13.51
N PHE A 78 5.44 -4.65 13.89
CA PHE A 78 4.19 -5.33 14.27
C PHE A 78 3.60 -4.83 15.59
N LYS A 79 4.41 -4.24 16.48
CA LYS A 79 3.99 -3.90 17.86
C LYS A 79 3.78 -2.41 18.04
N GLY A 80 2.56 -2.04 18.42
CA GLY A 80 2.19 -0.72 18.90
C GLY A 80 2.12 -0.67 20.42
N GLU A 81 1.55 0.42 20.92
CA GLU A 81 1.28 0.64 22.33
C GLU A 81 -0.12 0.14 22.72
N LYS A 82 -0.39 0.03 24.03
CA LYS A 82 -1.72 -0.30 24.58
C LYS A 82 -2.34 -1.59 24.04
N GLY A 83 -1.51 -2.57 23.69
CA GLY A 83 -1.96 -3.86 23.15
C GLY A 83 -2.42 -3.80 21.70
N LEU A 84 -2.11 -2.72 20.98
CA LEU A 84 -2.40 -2.59 19.56
C LEU A 84 -1.27 -3.20 18.72
N TYR A 85 -1.63 -3.91 17.67
CA TYR A 85 -0.69 -4.58 16.76
C TYR A 85 -0.98 -4.24 15.30
N CYS A 86 0.05 -4.32 14.46
CA CYS A 86 -0.03 -4.15 13.01
C CYS A 86 0.30 -5.45 12.30
N ALA A 87 -0.69 -6.05 11.63
CA ALA A 87 -0.50 -7.25 10.80
C ALA A 87 -0.65 -6.92 9.31
N GLY A 88 0.30 -7.34 8.47
CA GLY A 88 0.18 -7.24 7.00
C GLY A 88 0.39 -5.83 6.42
N LEU A 89 0.68 -4.83 7.25
CA LEU A 89 0.96 -3.46 6.81
C LEU A 89 2.45 -3.20 6.50
N SER A 90 3.29 -4.23 6.59
CA SER A 90 4.75 -4.14 6.37
C SER A 90 5.18 -4.03 4.91
N LYS A 91 4.24 -4.17 3.94
CA LYS A 91 4.50 -4.23 2.49
C LYS A 91 5.43 -5.39 2.07
N ARG A 92 5.38 -6.49 2.81
CA ARG A 92 6.25 -7.68 2.58
C ARG A 92 5.51 -8.86 1.94
N GLY A 93 4.35 -8.60 1.32
CA GLY A 93 3.54 -9.61 0.65
C GLY A 93 2.94 -10.66 1.60
N LEU A 94 2.49 -11.79 1.03
CA LEU A 94 1.83 -12.88 1.76
C LEU A 94 2.72 -13.49 2.85
N PHE A 95 4.02 -13.63 2.56
CA PHE A 95 4.99 -14.11 3.55
C PHE A 95 5.12 -13.14 4.74
N GLY A 96 5.12 -11.84 4.46
CA GLY A 96 5.16 -10.80 5.48
C GLY A 96 3.98 -10.86 6.43
N VAL A 97 2.74 -10.96 5.90
CA VAL A 97 1.54 -11.02 6.74
C VAL A 97 1.49 -12.28 7.60
N ALA A 98 1.93 -13.43 7.07
CA ALA A 98 2.01 -14.67 7.85
C ALA A 98 2.97 -14.51 9.04
N ARG A 99 4.17 -13.99 8.79
CA ARG A 99 5.16 -13.75 9.85
C ARG A 99 4.70 -12.71 10.86
N ASP A 100 4.02 -11.65 10.42
CA ASP A 100 3.45 -10.65 11.33
C ASP A 100 2.42 -11.33 12.26
N ALA A 101 1.54 -12.19 11.73
CA ALA A 101 0.54 -12.91 12.51
C ALA A 101 1.16 -13.87 13.53
N GLU A 102 2.16 -14.66 13.14
CA GLU A 102 2.91 -15.55 14.04
C GLU A 102 3.57 -14.76 15.18
N THR A 103 4.26 -13.66 14.84
CA THR A 103 4.98 -12.83 15.83
C THR A 103 4.02 -12.17 16.82
N ILE A 104 2.86 -11.72 16.35
CA ILE A 104 1.81 -11.15 17.21
C ILE A 104 1.24 -12.22 18.15
N ALA A 105 0.94 -13.43 17.63
CA ALA A 105 0.44 -14.53 18.45
C ALA A 105 1.43 -14.91 19.56
N ASP A 106 2.72 -15.00 19.23
CA ASP A 106 3.79 -15.27 20.20
C ASP A 106 3.88 -14.19 21.27
N ASP A 107 3.78 -12.91 20.90
CA ASP A 107 3.82 -11.80 21.86
C ASP A 107 2.61 -11.82 22.81
N ILE A 108 1.41 -12.08 22.29
CA ILE A 108 0.20 -12.23 23.10
C ILE A 108 0.34 -13.41 24.06
N ASN A 109 0.83 -14.57 23.58
CA ASN A 109 1.03 -15.75 24.41
C ASN A 109 2.02 -15.49 25.55
N LYS A 110 3.12 -14.77 25.29
CA LYS A 110 4.09 -14.35 26.32
C LYS A 110 3.44 -13.44 27.36
N ILE A 111 2.62 -12.48 26.94
CA ILE A 111 1.91 -11.57 27.85
C ILE A 111 0.92 -12.34 28.73
N LEU A 112 0.19 -13.29 28.17
CA LEU A 112 -0.77 -14.11 28.92
C LEU A 112 -0.07 -15.05 29.90
N SER A 113 1.00 -15.70 29.47
CA SER A 113 1.81 -16.59 30.32
C SER A 113 2.44 -15.85 31.50
N ALA A 114 2.84 -14.58 31.33
CA ALA A 114 3.43 -13.77 32.40
C ALA A 114 2.41 -13.22 33.41
N ARG A 115 1.09 -13.37 33.15
CA ARG A 115 0.02 -12.94 34.06
C ARG A 115 -0.46 -14.05 35.00
N ASN A 116 -0.02 -15.29 34.75
CA ASN A 116 -0.29 -16.47 35.57
C ASN A 116 0.89 -16.71 36.52
#